data_AF-A0A4Q1BXD9-F1
#
_entry.id   AF-A0A4Q1BXD9-F1
#
_cell.length_a   1.000
_cell.length_b   1.000
_cell.length_c   1.000
_cell.angle_alpha   90.00
_cell.angle_beta   90.00
_cell.angle_gamma   90.00
#
_symmetry.space_group_name_H-M   'P 1'
#
loop_
_entity.id
_entity.type
_entity.pdbx_description
1 polymer ?
#
loop_
_entity_poly.entity_id
_entity_poly.type
_entity_poly.pdbx_seq_one_letter_code
_entity_poly.pdbx_strand_id
1 'polypeptide(L)'
;MNRTNKDIKDQFDFFTELVSADKIVLAKTIQLEPKKSNVKWLTGQSNVQHQTITDDIFFFVERSKRDSKYGIKLRCPSFTNEPFFRFDSDGPAHRNNFPNIPLEEQSVTTPHFNSYKEDGMQIAYKNETLRKEGEAKIIVEDINFGVSLFCMETNSKLSNGEFPAIVDIAPELEFNQIQNINFDNITFE
;
A
#
# COMPACT_ATOMS: atom_id res chain seq x y z
N MET A 1 21.31 10.83 1.45
CA MET A 1 20.77 11.88 2.34
C MET A 1 19.26 11.74 2.36
N ASN A 2 18.65 11.61 3.53
CA ASN A 2 17.18 11.69 3.62
C ASN A 2 16.80 13.12 3.27
N ARG A 3 16.12 13.30 2.15
CA ARG A 3 15.68 14.62 1.69
C ARG A 3 14.48 15.02 2.55
N THR A 4 14.55 16.20 3.17
CA THR A 4 13.41 16.82 3.84
C THR A 4 12.31 17.09 2.81
N ASN A 5 11.08 16.66 3.10
CA ASN A 5 9.89 17.05 2.36
C ASN A 5 9.44 18.43 2.85
N LYS A 6 9.56 19.44 1.99
CA LYS A 6 9.22 20.82 2.34
C LYS A 6 7.72 21.02 2.51
N ASP A 7 6.91 20.39 1.67
CA ASP A 7 5.45 20.50 1.73
C ASP A 7 4.94 20.06 3.11
N ILE A 8 5.47 18.93 3.61
CA ILE A 8 5.16 18.39 4.93
C ILE A 8 5.65 19.32 6.04
N LYS A 9 6.89 19.79 5.96
CA LYS A 9 7.48 20.67 6.97
C LYS A 9 6.71 21.99 7.09
N ASP A 10 6.36 22.59 5.95
CA ASP A 10 5.77 23.92 5.89
C ASP A 10 4.26 23.89 6.24
N GLN A 11 3.61 22.72 6.13
CA GLN A 11 2.18 22.53 6.42
C GLN A 11 1.95 21.28 7.29
N PHE A 12 2.70 21.16 8.39
CA PHE A 12 2.67 19.94 9.22
C PHE A 12 1.32 19.70 9.92
N ASP A 13 0.59 20.76 10.27
CA ASP A 13 -0.76 20.63 10.84
C ASP A 13 -1.74 20.00 9.83
N PHE A 14 -1.67 20.42 8.55
CA PHE A 14 -2.45 19.81 7.48
C PHE A 14 -2.08 18.33 7.29
N PHE A 15 -0.79 18.00 7.32
CA PHE A 15 -0.33 16.61 7.27
C PHE A 15 -0.85 15.78 8.45
N THR A 16 -0.82 16.35 9.66
CA THR A 16 -1.28 15.67 10.87
C THR A 16 -2.78 15.37 10.78
N GLU A 17 -3.57 16.34 10.34
CA GLU A 17 -5.01 16.17 10.06
C GLU A 17 -5.24 15.09 8.99
N LEU A 18 -4.51 15.17 7.86
CA LEU A 18 -4.59 14.24 6.73
C LEU A 18 -4.35 12.78 7.14
N VAL A 19 -3.43 12.55 8.09
CA VAL A 19 -3.13 11.21 8.60
C VAL A 19 -4.12 10.76 9.66
N SER A 20 -4.47 11.60 10.63
CA SER A 20 -5.14 11.18 11.86
C SER A 20 -6.67 11.14 11.81
N ALA A 21 -7.31 12.01 11.01
CA ALA A 21 -8.77 12.09 10.98
C ALA A 21 -9.42 10.92 10.23
N ASP A 22 -10.73 10.74 10.40
CA ASP A 22 -11.47 9.65 9.76
C ASP A 22 -11.41 9.77 8.22
N LYS A 23 -11.18 8.62 7.57
CA LYS A 23 -11.17 8.49 6.11
C LYS A 23 -12.09 7.35 5.65
N ILE A 24 -12.83 7.59 4.57
CA ILE A 24 -13.66 6.58 3.91
C ILE A 24 -13.02 6.17 2.58
N VAL A 25 -12.58 4.91 2.48
CA VAL A 25 -12.16 4.31 1.21
C VAL A 25 -13.41 3.96 0.41
N LEU A 26 -13.53 4.44 -0.82
CA LEU A 26 -14.78 4.35 -1.58
C LEU A 26 -15.04 2.98 -2.21
N ALA A 27 -13.98 2.25 -2.57
CA ALA A 27 -14.11 0.93 -3.14
C ALA A 27 -14.08 -0.14 -2.04
N LYS A 28 -15.18 -0.89 -1.90
CA LYS A 28 -15.23 -2.08 -1.04
C LYS A 28 -14.18 -3.12 -1.43
N THR A 29 -13.92 -3.23 -2.72
CA THR A 29 -12.93 -4.15 -3.28
C THR A 29 -11.98 -3.38 -4.17
N ILE A 30 -10.67 -3.50 -3.93
CA ILE A 30 -9.63 -2.93 -4.78
C ILE A 30 -9.08 -4.06 -5.64
N GLN A 31 -9.38 -3.97 -6.93
CA GLN A 31 -8.94 -4.93 -7.92
C GLN A 31 -7.52 -4.61 -8.39
N LEU A 32 -6.64 -5.60 -8.35
CA LEU A 32 -5.26 -5.47 -8.77
C LEU A 32 -5.08 -5.87 -10.23
N GLU A 33 -4.48 -4.97 -11.01
CA GLU A 33 -4.22 -5.14 -12.45
C GLU A 33 -2.72 -5.08 -12.75
N PRO A 34 -2.24 -5.64 -13.88
CA PRO A 34 -0.84 -5.50 -14.29
C PRO A 34 -0.37 -4.03 -14.35
N LYS A 35 0.69 -3.73 -13.61
CA LYS A 35 1.27 -2.37 -13.58
C LYS A 35 1.99 -2.08 -14.90
N LYS A 36 1.54 -1.05 -15.62
CA LYS A 36 2.09 -0.64 -16.94
C LYS A 36 3.59 -0.40 -16.93
N SER A 37 4.12 0.22 -15.88
CA SER A 37 5.55 0.55 -15.76
C SER A 37 6.42 -0.61 -15.25
N ASN A 38 5.83 -1.68 -14.74
CA ASN A 38 6.56 -2.86 -14.28
C ASN A 38 5.67 -4.10 -14.29
N VAL A 39 5.81 -4.91 -15.35
CA VAL A 39 4.99 -6.11 -15.59
C VAL A 39 5.08 -7.17 -14.48
N LYS A 40 6.10 -7.12 -13.62
CA LYS A 40 6.28 -8.03 -12.47
C LYS A 40 5.43 -7.65 -11.27
N TRP A 41 4.70 -6.55 -11.36
CA TRP A 41 3.86 -6.02 -10.30
C TRP A 41 2.41 -5.88 -10.76
N LEU A 42 1.51 -6.02 -9.80
CA LEU A 42 0.12 -5.61 -9.91
C LEU A 42 -0.08 -4.29 -9.14
N THR A 43 -1.08 -3.53 -9.53
CA THR A 43 -1.48 -2.28 -8.87
C THR A 43 -2.99 -2.13 -8.90
N GLY A 44 -3.54 -1.57 -7.83
CA GLY A 44 -4.94 -1.15 -7.75
C GLY A 44 -5.04 0.12 -6.92
N GLN A 45 -6.14 0.84 -7.06
CA GLN A 45 -6.37 2.06 -6.30
C GLN A 45 -7.86 2.28 -5.99
N SER A 46 -8.11 3.12 -5.00
CA SER A 46 -9.43 3.66 -4.69
C SER A 46 -9.33 5.13 -4.28
N ASN A 47 -10.37 5.90 -4.55
CA ASN A 47 -10.50 7.24 -4.01
C ASN A 47 -10.85 7.16 -2.52
N VAL A 48 -10.43 8.17 -1.77
CA VAL A 48 -10.67 8.30 -0.33
C VAL A 48 -11.36 9.63 -0.07
N GLN A 49 -12.43 9.59 0.72
CA GLN A 49 -13.04 10.79 1.29
C GLN A 49 -12.45 11.04 2.68
N HIS A 50 -11.95 12.26 2.90
CA HIS A 50 -11.51 12.69 4.22
C HIS A 50 -12.66 13.38 4.96
N GLN A 51 -12.69 13.29 6.28
CA GLN A 51 -13.72 13.95 7.09
C GLN A 51 -13.70 15.48 6.95
N THR A 52 -12.51 16.08 6.84
CA THR A 52 -12.30 17.53 6.91
C THR A 52 -11.58 18.14 5.70
N ILE A 53 -10.95 17.32 4.86
CA ILE A 53 -10.12 17.76 3.73
C ILE A 53 -10.83 17.40 2.42
N THR A 54 -10.92 18.34 1.49
CA THR A 54 -11.62 18.14 0.21
C THR A 54 -10.70 17.73 -0.94
N ASP A 55 -9.39 17.72 -0.71
CA ASP A 55 -8.39 17.32 -1.68
C ASP A 55 -8.54 15.86 -2.13
N ASP A 56 -8.13 15.59 -3.37
CA ASP A 56 -8.13 14.23 -3.92
C ASP A 56 -7.11 13.36 -3.18
N ILE A 57 -7.61 12.38 -2.44
CA ILE A 57 -6.80 11.38 -1.74
C ILE A 57 -7.02 10.01 -2.37
N PHE A 58 -5.93 9.29 -2.55
CA PHE A 58 -5.94 7.98 -3.19
C PHE A 58 -5.30 6.93 -2.28
N PHE A 59 -6.02 5.82 -2.09
CA PHE A 59 -5.53 4.60 -1.48
C PHE A 59 -4.98 3.70 -2.59
N PHE A 60 -3.67 3.46 -2.57
CA PHE A 60 -2.96 2.67 -3.57
C PHE A 60 -2.46 1.37 -2.96
N VAL A 61 -2.57 0.28 -3.71
CA VAL A 61 -2.00 -1.03 -3.36
C VAL A 61 -1.17 -1.54 -4.52
N GLU A 62 0.04 -1.99 -4.24
CA GLU A 62 0.92 -2.63 -5.20
C GLU A 62 1.37 -3.99 -4.66
N ARG A 63 1.38 -5.03 -5.50
CA ARG A 63 1.79 -6.38 -5.10
C ARG A 63 2.71 -7.00 -6.14
N SER A 64 3.74 -7.69 -5.67
CA SER A 64 4.62 -8.49 -6.51
C SER A 64 3.88 -9.72 -7.05
N LYS A 65 4.12 -10.08 -8.31
CA LYS A 65 3.59 -11.33 -8.88
C LYS A 65 4.42 -12.57 -8.50
N ARG A 66 5.58 -12.39 -7.85
CA ARG A 66 6.58 -13.44 -7.66
C ARG A 66 6.69 -13.95 -6.22
N ASP A 67 6.36 -13.09 -5.28
CA ASP A 67 6.54 -13.29 -3.84
C ASP A 67 5.43 -12.54 -3.10
N SER A 68 5.33 -12.71 -1.78
CA SER A 68 4.31 -12.06 -0.94
C SER A 68 4.59 -10.57 -0.69
N LYS A 69 5.52 -9.95 -1.44
CA LYS A 69 5.84 -8.54 -1.28
C LYS A 69 4.68 -7.67 -1.77
N TYR A 70 4.28 -6.72 -0.96
CA TYR A 70 3.31 -5.70 -1.31
C TYR A 70 3.61 -4.37 -0.59
N GLY A 71 2.99 -3.31 -1.08
CA GLY A 71 3.03 -2.00 -0.44
C GLY A 71 1.69 -1.30 -0.56
N ILE A 72 1.35 -0.53 0.47
CA ILE A 72 0.11 0.24 0.56
C ILE A 72 0.49 1.70 0.76
N LYS A 73 -0.20 2.63 0.08
CA LYS A 73 0.16 4.04 0.05
C LYS A 73 -1.08 4.91 0.10
N LEU A 74 -1.04 5.98 0.90
CA LEU A 74 -1.93 7.11 0.73
C LEU A 74 -1.20 8.25 0.00
N ARG A 75 -1.90 8.87 -0.94
CA ARG A 75 -1.39 9.98 -1.74
C ARG A 75 -2.39 11.13 -1.76
N CYS A 76 -1.89 12.35 -1.68
CA CYS A 76 -2.66 13.59 -1.85
C CYS A 76 -1.85 14.48 -2.81
N PRO A 77 -2.02 14.32 -4.14
CA PRO A 77 -1.13 14.96 -5.12
C PRO A 77 -1.16 16.49 -5.14
N SER A 78 -2.26 17.10 -4.68
CA SER A 78 -2.35 18.55 -4.50
C SER A 78 -1.49 19.06 -3.35
N PHE A 79 -1.18 18.21 -2.37
CA PHE A 79 -0.35 18.54 -1.22
C PHE A 79 1.13 18.25 -1.45
N THR A 80 1.46 17.00 -1.83
CA THR A 80 2.85 16.61 -2.09
C THR A 80 2.95 15.51 -3.15
N ASN A 81 4.09 15.47 -3.86
CA ASN A 81 4.32 14.50 -4.95
C ASN A 81 4.60 13.08 -4.45
N GLU A 82 5.02 12.94 -3.19
CA GLU A 82 5.34 11.65 -2.57
C GLU A 82 4.09 11.07 -1.86
N PRO A 83 4.00 9.74 -1.63
CA PRO A 83 3.02 9.22 -0.67
C PRO A 83 3.27 9.84 0.70
N PHE A 84 2.23 10.41 1.30
CA PHE A 84 2.35 11.00 2.64
C PHE A 84 2.38 9.94 3.74
N PHE A 85 1.86 8.74 3.46
CA PHE A 85 1.92 7.60 4.36
C PHE A 85 2.02 6.31 3.55
N ARG A 86 2.89 5.38 3.96
CA ARG A 86 3.04 4.08 3.28
C ARG A 86 3.34 2.93 4.23
N PHE A 87 3.01 1.73 3.81
CA PHE A 87 3.43 0.48 4.42
C PHE A 87 4.15 -0.36 3.38
N ASP A 88 5.28 -0.95 3.79
CA ASP A 88 6.10 -1.82 2.97
C ASP A 88 6.20 -3.18 3.68
N SER A 89 5.69 -4.25 3.05
CA SER A 89 5.68 -5.60 3.67
C SER A 89 7.06 -6.26 3.65
N ASP A 90 7.87 -5.96 2.63
CA ASP A 90 9.22 -6.48 2.46
C ASP A 90 10.11 -5.49 1.66
N GLY A 91 11.41 -5.47 1.94
CA GLY A 91 12.35 -4.52 1.33
C GLY A 91 13.56 -4.19 2.21
N PRO A 92 14.35 -3.18 1.81
CA PRO A 92 15.49 -2.75 2.60
C PRO A 92 15.03 -2.14 3.93
N ALA A 93 15.84 -2.34 4.97
CA ALA A 93 15.66 -1.62 6.22
C ALA A 93 15.85 -0.11 6.00
N HIS A 94 15.05 0.68 6.69
CA HIS A 94 15.20 2.14 6.72
C HIS A 94 15.99 2.55 7.96
N ARG A 95 16.91 3.51 7.77
CA ARG A 95 17.65 4.11 8.88
C ARG A 95 17.04 5.43 9.29
N ASN A 96 16.47 5.46 10.48
CA ASN A 96 16.03 6.63 11.21
C ASN A 96 17.24 7.34 11.84
N ASN A 97 17.98 8.12 11.04
CA ASN A 97 19.19 8.82 11.50
C ASN A 97 18.85 10.04 12.38
N PHE A 98 18.35 9.80 13.59
CA PHE A 98 18.06 10.82 14.58
C PHE A 98 19.14 10.81 15.66
N PRO A 99 19.73 11.97 16.02
CA PRO A 99 20.84 12.04 16.98
C PRO A 99 20.54 11.42 18.35
N ASN A 100 19.26 11.36 18.72
CA ASN A 100 18.80 10.97 20.05
C ASN A 100 18.37 9.48 20.14
N ILE A 101 18.50 8.69 19.07
CA ILE A 101 18.14 7.26 19.06
C ILE A 101 19.42 6.42 18.98
N PRO A 102 19.61 5.40 19.84
CA PRO A 102 20.73 4.46 19.75
C PRO A 102 20.88 3.85 18.35
N LEU A 103 22.11 3.66 17.87
CA LEU A 103 22.37 3.15 16.50
C LEU A 103 21.64 1.85 16.17
N GLU A 104 21.54 0.95 17.16
CA GLU A 104 20.82 -0.33 17.02
C GLU A 104 19.31 -0.15 16.82
N GLU A 105 18.73 0.90 17.39
CA GLU A 105 17.32 1.27 17.27
C GLU A 105 17.04 2.17 16.04
N GLN A 106 18.08 2.67 15.37
CA GLN A 106 17.91 3.48 14.16
C GLN A 106 17.53 2.64 12.95
N SER A 107 17.77 1.33 12.95
CA SER A 107 17.47 0.46 11.80
C SER A 107 16.09 -0.18 11.96
N VAL A 108 15.18 0.13 11.04
CA VAL A 108 13.83 -0.41 11.01
C VAL A 108 13.68 -1.34 9.82
N THR A 109 13.66 -2.65 10.09
CA THR A 109 13.43 -3.69 9.07
C THR A 109 11.98 -3.72 8.63
N THR A 110 11.70 -4.23 7.43
CA THR A 110 10.33 -4.57 7.01
C THR A 110 9.80 -5.78 7.79
N PRO A 111 8.47 -5.94 7.91
CA PRO A 111 7.44 -4.98 7.52
C PRO A 111 7.46 -3.73 8.40
N HIS A 112 7.19 -2.55 7.82
CA HIS A 112 7.11 -1.30 8.58
C HIS A 112 6.22 -0.26 7.87
N PHE A 113 5.79 0.73 8.65
CA PHE A 113 5.20 1.96 8.15
C PHE A 113 6.28 2.99 7.86
N ASN A 114 6.01 3.88 6.91
CA ASN A 114 6.77 5.09 6.71
C ASN A 114 5.82 6.30 6.72
N SER A 115 6.26 7.34 7.40
CA SER A 115 5.55 8.60 7.60
C SER A 115 6.58 9.74 7.66
N TYR A 116 6.19 10.90 8.16
CA TYR A 116 7.05 12.07 8.30
C TYR A 116 6.98 12.67 9.71
N LYS A 117 8.06 13.32 10.12
CA LYS A 117 8.13 14.16 11.32
C LYS A 117 7.84 15.62 10.97
N GLU A 118 7.67 16.45 12.00
CA GLU A 118 7.42 17.89 11.90
C GLU A 118 8.49 18.64 11.10
N ASP A 119 9.75 18.21 11.19
CA ASP A 119 10.85 18.77 10.40
C ASP A 119 10.84 18.34 8.91
N GLY A 120 9.82 17.58 8.49
CA GLY A 120 9.66 17.03 7.14
C GLY A 120 10.57 15.83 6.85
N MET A 121 11.27 15.29 7.85
CA MET A 121 12.07 14.07 7.66
C MET A 121 11.20 12.82 7.65
N GLN A 122 11.47 11.92 6.70
CA GLN A 122 10.85 10.59 6.70
C GLN A 122 11.27 9.80 7.95
N ILE A 123 10.32 9.07 8.51
CA ILE A 123 10.51 8.13 9.61
C ILE A 123 9.88 6.79 9.23
N ALA A 124 10.60 5.69 9.47
CA ALA A 124 10.05 4.34 9.42
C ALA A 124 9.77 3.83 10.83
N TYR A 125 8.72 3.03 11.04
CA TYR A 125 8.45 2.45 12.36
C TYR A 125 7.59 1.18 12.30
N LYS A 126 7.65 0.41 13.39
CA LYS A 126 6.77 -0.74 13.64
C LYS A 126 5.80 -0.37 14.77
N ASN A 127 4.50 -0.49 14.50
CA ASN A 127 3.48 -0.43 15.54
C ASN A 127 3.50 -1.71 16.40
N GLU A 128 2.61 -1.81 17.39
CA GLU A 128 2.60 -2.93 18.34
C GLU A 128 2.43 -4.29 17.67
N THR A 129 1.56 -4.39 16.66
CA THR A 129 1.35 -5.62 15.88
C THR A 129 2.64 -6.04 15.16
N LEU A 130 3.31 -5.12 14.48
CA LEU A 130 4.52 -5.44 13.72
C LEU A 130 5.75 -5.76 14.59
N ARG A 131 5.72 -5.42 15.88
CA ARG A 131 6.77 -5.79 16.84
C ARG A 131 6.69 -7.25 17.29
N LYS A 132 5.55 -7.92 17.08
CA LYS A 132 5.36 -9.32 17.41
C LYS A 132 5.62 -10.17 16.16
N GLU A 133 6.65 -10.99 16.20
CA GLU A 133 7.13 -11.74 15.03
C GLU A 133 6.04 -12.60 14.37
N GLY A 134 5.23 -13.30 15.17
CA GLY A 134 4.13 -14.13 14.65
C GLY A 134 3.04 -13.32 13.93
N GLU A 135 2.65 -12.17 14.49
CA GLU A 135 1.65 -11.28 13.86
C GLU A 135 2.24 -10.62 12.60
N ALA A 136 3.48 -10.14 12.67
CA ALA A 136 4.18 -9.55 11.52
C ALA A 136 4.28 -10.52 10.33
N LYS A 137 4.52 -11.82 10.59
CA LYS A 137 4.55 -12.85 9.55
C LYS A 137 3.20 -12.99 8.85
N ILE A 138 2.10 -13.06 9.62
CA ILE A 138 0.74 -13.14 9.06
C ILE A 138 0.44 -11.91 8.19
N ILE A 139 0.82 -10.72 8.66
CA ILE A 139 0.67 -9.48 7.90
C ILE A 139 1.42 -9.57 6.55
N VAL A 140 2.65 -10.07 6.54
CA VAL A 140 3.44 -10.20 5.30
C VAL A 140 2.85 -11.23 4.33
N GLU A 141 2.30 -12.33 4.85
CA GLU A 141 1.79 -13.43 4.04
C GLU A 141 0.42 -13.15 3.42
N ASP A 142 -0.43 -12.34 4.06
CA ASP A 142 -1.75 -11.99 3.56
C ASP A 142 -1.95 -10.46 3.43
N ILE A 143 -2.09 -10.02 2.20
CA ILE A 143 -2.30 -8.61 1.86
C ILE A 143 -3.58 -8.02 2.47
N ASN A 144 -4.64 -8.81 2.69
CA ASN A 144 -5.87 -8.32 3.29
C ASN A 144 -5.69 -8.01 4.79
N PHE A 145 -4.87 -8.79 5.50
CA PHE A 145 -4.47 -8.44 6.87
C PHE A 145 -3.57 -7.20 6.88
N GLY A 146 -2.66 -7.09 5.90
CA GLY A 146 -1.89 -5.86 5.67
C GLY A 146 -2.74 -4.61 5.48
N VAL A 147 -3.76 -4.70 4.63
CA VAL A 147 -4.70 -3.61 4.36
C VAL A 147 -5.51 -3.27 5.60
N SER A 148 -5.99 -4.27 6.34
CA SER A 148 -6.70 -4.05 7.60
C SER A 148 -5.81 -3.31 8.61
N LEU A 149 -4.55 -3.73 8.77
CA LEU A 149 -3.58 -3.06 9.65
C LEU A 149 -3.30 -1.62 9.22
N PHE A 150 -3.10 -1.40 7.91
CA PHE A 150 -2.88 -0.07 7.36
C PHE A 150 -4.08 0.86 7.58
N CYS A 151 -5.29 0.34 7.37
CA CYS A 151 -6.53 1.05 7.61
C CYS A 151 -6.70 1.45 9.08
N MET A 152 -6.40 0.54 10.02
CA MET A 152 -6.39 0.86 11.45
C MET A 152 -5.38 1.95 11.80
N GLU A 153 -4.15 1.86 11.27
CA GLU A 153 -3.07 2.81 11.54
C GLU A 153 -3.38 4.22 10.98
N THR A 154 -4.14 4.30 9.89
CA THR A 154 -4.45 5.57 9.19
C THR A 154 -5.88 6.06 9.44
N ASN A 155 -6.63 5.41 10.34
CA ASN A 155 -8.04 5.70 10.59
C ASN A 155 -8.90 5.72 9.31
N SER A 156 -8.62 4.78 8.41
CA SER A 156 -9.33 4.59 7.15
C SER A 156 -10.26 3.38 7.24
N LYS A 157 -11.47 3.49 6.72
CA LYS A 157 -12.48 2.41 6.72
C LYS A 157 -13.41 2.53 5.52
N LEU A 158 -14.24 1.52 5.29
CA LEU A 158 -15.40 1.61 4.42
C LEU A 158 -16.54 2.35 5.14
N SER A 159 -17.56 2.77 4.39
CA SER A 159 -18.73 3.46 4.96
C SER A 159 -19.51 2.60 5.97
N ASN A 160 -19.40 1.27 5.89
CA ASN A 160 -19.99 0.33 6.85
C ASN A 160 -19.07 0.01 8.05
N GLY A 161 -17.90 0.63 8.15
CA GLY A 161 -16.92 0.39 9.22
C GLY A 161 -15.97 -0.79 8.99
N GLU A 162 -16.13 -1.55 7.91
CA GLU A 162 -15.20 -2.64 7.54
C GLU A 162 -13.96 -2.09 6.80
N PHE A 163 -13.05 -2.97 6.36
CA PHE A 163 -11.89 -2.61 5.57
C PHE A 163 -12.03 -3.09 4.11
N PRO A 164 -11.43 -2.37 3.14
CA PRO A 164 -11.46 -2.78 1.74
C PRO A 164 -10.74 -4.13 1.55
N ALA A 165 -11.30 -4.98 0.70
CA ALA A 165 -10.68 -6.25 0.32
C ALA A 165 -9.84 -6.10 -0.96
N ILE A 166 -8.74 -6.84 -1.04
CA ILE A 166 -7.88 -6.90 -2.21
C ILE A 166 -8.16 -8.17 -2.99
N VAL A 167 -8.41 -8.01 -4.28
CA VAL A 167 -8.63 -9.13 -5.21
C VAL A 167 -7.72 -8.96 -6.42
N ASP A 168 -7.16 -10.06 -6.91
CA ASP A 168 -6.48 -10.05 -8.19
C ASP A 168 -7.51 -10.10 -9.33
N ILE A 169 -7.24 -9.44 -10.46
CA ILE A 169 -7.83 -9.86 -11.73
C ILE A 169 -7.43 -11.32 -11.94
N ALA A 170 -8.42 -12.22 -11.96
CA ALA A 170 -8.21 -13.56 -12.48
C ALA A 170 -7.63 -13.40 -13.89
N PRO A 171 -6.50 -14.06 -14.22
CA PRO A 171 -6.00 -14.00 -15.59
C PRO A 171 -7.14 -14.42 -16.51
N GLU A 172 -7.48 -13.57 -17.49
CA GLU A 172 -8.25 -14.06 -18.62
C GLU A 172 -7.47 -15.26 -19.15
N LEU A 173 -8.05 -16.44 -19.02
CA LEU A 173 -7.59 -17.57 -19.81
C LEU A 173 -7.81 -17.11 -21.25
N GLU A 174 -6.74 -16.64 -21.89
CA GLU A 174 -6.68 -16.55 -23.33
C GLU A 174 -6.83 -17.99 -23.82
N PHE A 175 -8.08 -18.41 -24.00
CA PHE A 175 -8.38 -19.50 -24.90
C PHE A 175 -7.93 -18.98 -26.26
N ASN A 176 -6.67 -19.27 -26.62
CA ASN A 176 -6.26 -19.29 -28.00
C ASN A 176 -7.37 -20.03 -28.72
N GLN A 177 -8.11 -19.31 -29.57
CA GLN A 177 -9.20 -19.88 -30.34
C GLN A 177 -8.69 -21.19 -30.87
N ILE A 178 -9.24 -22.29 -30.37
CA ILE A 178 -8.99 -23.62 -30.91
C ILE A 178 -9.31 -23.41 -32.39
N GLN A 179 -8.28 -23.43 -33.24
CA GLN A 179 -8.46 -23.47 -34.69
C GLN A 179 -9.56 -24.50 -34.88
N ASN A 180 -10.69 -24.11 -35.45
CA ASN A 180 -11.83 -25.00 -35.67
C ASN A 180 -11.28 -26.30 -36.23
N ILE A 181 -11.18 -27.32 -35.36
CA ILE A 181 -10.74 -28.64 -35.79
C ILE A 181 -11.90 -29.07 -36.65
N ASN A 182 -11.70 -29.07 -37.97
CA ASN A 182 -12.69 -29.57 -38.88
C ASN A 182 -12.70 -31.10 -38.71
N PHE A 183 -13.63 -31.59 -37.90
CA PHE A 183 -13.81 -33.01 -37.63
C PHE A 183 -14.24 -33.80 -38.88
N ASP A 184 -14.61 -33.11 -39.97
CA ASP A 184 -15.00 -33.74 -41.24
C ASP A 184 -13.83 -34.43 -41.97
N ASN A 185 -12.58 -34.21 -41.54
CA ASN A 185 -11.39 -34.84 -42.11
C ASN A 185 -10.78 -35.95 -41.23
N ILE A 186 -11.44 -36.35 -40.14
CA ILE A 186 -10.96 -37.45 -39.29
C ILE A 186 -11.59 -38.76 -39.79
N THR A 187 -10.91 -39.44 -40.70
CA THR A 187 -11.17 -40.85 -41.01
C THR A 187 -10.40 -41.72 -40.02
N PHE A 188 -11.13 -42.54 -39.25
CA PHE A 188 -10.54 -43.62 -38.48
C PHE A 188 -10.34 -44.82 -39.42
N GLU A 189 -9.08 -45.21 -39.65
CA GLU A 189 -8.73 -46.55 -40.14
C GLU A 189 -8.78 -47.57 -39.00
#